data_AF-A0A087URX7-F1
#
_entry.id   AF-A0A087URX7-F1
#
_cell.length_a   1.000
_cell.length_b   1.000
_cell.length_c   1.000
_cell.angle_alpha   90.00
_cell.angle_beta   90.00
_cell.angle_gamma   90.00
#
_symmetry.space_group_name_H-M   'P 1'
#
loop_
_entity.id
_entity.type
_entity.pdbx_description
1 polymer ?
#
loop_
_entity_poly.entity_id
_entity_poly.type
_entity_poly.pdbx_seq_one_letter_code
_entity_poly.pdbx_strand_id
1 'polypeptide(L)'
;MVTWAIVLVLCLTSFSTADHDNGDHKHDNNENVGQGSNKTDEYENVWRKMICEKNDQTLYRDIESCFRMESKAIRDATEDCIKEALPSSEGTLVSYLTAACKDKSLFEKYEECFSEYEANAAFKKLMEILPPVMACYDEVFKKHDMEPFLSYINMTSAA
;
A
#
# COMPACT_ATOMS: atom_id res chain seq x y z
N MET A 1 1.48 -12.65 -16.97
CA MET A 1 2.53 -12.69 -15.93
C MET A 1 2.13 -11.63 -14.93
N VAL A 2 1.72 -12.09 -13.75
CA VAL A 2 1.06 -11.27 -12.74
C VAL A 2 2.15 -10.56 -11.94
N THR A 3 2.25 -9.25 -12.06
CA THR A 3 3.29 -8.44 -11.41
C THR A 3 2.95 -8.24 -9.94
N TRP A 4 3.43 -9.12 -9.07
CA TRP A 4 3.32 -9.02 -7.61
C TRP A 4 3.95 -7.73 -7.04
N ALA A 5 4.76 -6.98 -7.80
CA ALA A 5 5.21 -5.65 -7.40
C ALA A 5 4.07 -4.66 -7.28
N ILE A 6 3.06 -4.82 -8.14
CA ILE A 6 1.82 -4.08 -8.03
C ILE A 6 1.16 -4.45 -6.71
N VAL A 7 1.31 -5.64 -6.14
CA VAL A 7 0.70 -5.97 -4.85
C VAL A 7 1.41 -5.30 -3.68
N LEU A 8 2.75 -5.27 -3.61
CA LEU A 8 3.42 -4.59 -2.49
C LEU A 8 3.29 -3.07 -2.57
N VAL A 9 3.32 -2.54 -3.80
CA VAL A 9 3.03 -1.15 -4.09
C VAL A 9 1.56 -0.83 -3.83
N LEU A 10 0.58 -1.58 -4.35
CA LEU A 10 -0.86 -1.43 -4.04
C LEU A 10 -1.16 -1.64 -2.56
N CYS A 11 -0.38 -2.47 -1.85
CA CYS A 11 -0.43 -2.62 -0.39
C CYS A 11 0.34 -1.52 0.33
N LEU A 12 0.84 -0.52 -0.37
CA LEU A 12 1.30 0.74 0.19
C LEU A 12 0.58 1.94 -0.47
N THR A 13 -0.15 1.75 -1.57
CA THR A 13 -0.78 2.77 -2.43
C THR A 13 -2.23 2.41 -2.76
N SER A 14 -3.03 1.94 -1.78
CA SER A 14 -4.40 1.50 -2.03
C SER A 14 -5.38 2.66 -2.33
N PHE A 15 -5.12 3.50 -3.34
CA PHE A 15 -6.12 4.35 -3.98
C PHE A 15 -5.72 4.73 -5.41
N SER A 16 -6.34 4.07 -6.39
CA SER A 16 -6.82 4.73 -7.62
C SER A 16 -7.49 3.73 -8.55
N THR A 17 -8.82 3.67 -8.51
CA THR A 17 -9.67 3.61 -9.71
C THR A 17 -11.15 3.82 -9.34
N ALA A 18 -11.49 5.04 -8.92
CA ALA A 18 -12.81 5.70 -9.00
C ALA A 18 -12.56 7.12 -8.45
N ASP A 19 -12.69 8.24 -9.14
CA ASP A 19 -13.65 8.64 -10.15
C ASP A 19 -13.00 9.64 -11.13
N HIS A 20 -13.17 9.40 -12.43
CA HIS A 20 -13.06 10.44 -13.45
C HIS A 20 -14.43 10.48 -14.16
N ASP A 21 -15.49 10.87 -13.43
CA ASP A 21 -16.77 11.18 -14.07
C ASP A 21 -16.94 12.70 -14.16
N ASN A 22 -16.85 13.18 -15.40
CA ASN A 22 -16.99 14.58 -15.78
C ASN A 22 -18.49 14.85 -15.98
N GLY A 23 -19.19 15.22 -14.90
CA GLY A 23 -20.61 15.51 -14.88
C GLY A 23 -20.94 16.96 -14.52
N ASP A 24 -21.05 17.80 -15.54
CA ASP A 24 -21.64 19.15 -15.48
C ASP A 24 -23.16 19.07 -15.16
N HIS A 25 -23.64 19.57 -14.01
CA HIS A 25 -24.90 20.33 -13.86
C HIS A 25 -25.31 20.70 -12.41
N LYS A 26 -25.40 22.02 -12.17
CA LYS A 26 -26.44 22.83 -11.46
C LYS A 26 -27.15 22.33 -10.16
N HIS A 27 -27.01 23.16 -9.11
CA HIS A 27 -28.03 23.77 -8.21
C HIS A 27 -29.14 22.91 -7.55
N ASP A 28 -29.15 22.80 -6.21
CA ASP A 28 -30.11 23.44 -5.27
C ASP A 28 -30.09 22.81 -3.84
N ASN A 29 -30.45 23.62 -2.83
CA ASN A 29 -30.44 23.38 -1.38
C ASN A 29 -31.35 22.23 -0.90
N ASN A 30 -31.03 21.57 0.25
CA ASN A 30 -31.86 21.41 1.47
C ASN A 30 -31.38 20.25 2.39
N GLU A 31 -31.56 20.43 3.69
CA GLU A 31 -31.23 19.50 4.80
C GLU A 31 -31.92 18.13 4.68
N ASN A 32 -31.21 17.04 4.99
CA ASN A 32 -31.64 16.03 5.97
C ASN A 32 -30.57 14.96 6.27
N VAL A 33 -30.44 14.69 7.56
CA VAL A 33 -29.68 13.59 8.17
C VAL A 33 -30.32 12.26 7.75
N GLY A 34 -29.50 11.34 7.22
CA GLY A 34 -29.93 9.99 6.91
C GLY A 34 -28.76 9.10 6.51
N GLN A 35 -28.32 8.27 7.47
CA GLN A 35 -27.44 7.12 7.32
C GLN A 35 -27.40 6.51 5.91
N GLY A 36 -26.28 6.72 5.21
CA GLY A 36 -25.78 5.81 4.20
C GLY A 36 -24.47 5.23 4.72
N SER A 37 -24.52 4.06 5.36
CA SER A 37 -23.28 3.34 5.69
C SER A 37 -22.62 2.94 4.38
N ASN A 38 -21.52 3.61 4.07
CA ASN A 38 -20.73 3.47 2.88
C ASN A 38 -20.15 2.05 2.84
N LYS A 39 -20.62 1.20 1.91
CA LYS A 39 -20.11 -0.17 1.72
C LYS A 39 -18.70 -0.22 1.09
N THR A 40 -18.13 0.94 0.76
CA THR A 40 -16.78 1.10 0.18
C THR A 40 -15.68 1.18 1.25
N ASP A 41 -15.98 1.70 2.44
CA ASP A 41 -15.00 1.91 3.51
C ASP A 41 -14.49 0.59 4.13
N GLU A 42 -15.20 -0.53 3.92
CA GLU A 42 -14.93 -1.82 4.59
C GLU A 42 -13.89 -2.69 3.85
N TYR A 43 -13.74 -2.51 2.53
CA TYR A 43 -12.69 -3.16 1.71
C TYR A 43 -11.44 -2.28 1.56
N GLU A 44 -11.60 -0.98 1.74
CA GLU A 44 -10.48 -0.05 1.79
C GLU A 44 -9.58 -0.39 2.97
N ASN A 45 -8.36 -0.83 2.66
CA ASN A 45 -7.23 -0.97 3.59
C ASN A 45 -7.14 -2.28 4.39
N VAL A 46 -7.59 -3.41 3.83
CA VAL A 46 -7.39 -4.75 4.42
C VAL A 46 -5.93 -4.97 4.82
N TRP A 47 -4.97 -4.60 3.96
CA TRP A 47 -3.53 -4.72 4.26
C TRP A 47 -3.11 -3.85 5.46
N ARG A 48 -3.48 -2.57 5.49
CA ARG A 48 -3.08 -1.62 6.54
C ARG A 48 -3.63 -2.09 7.87
N LYS A 49 -4.90 -2.50 7.85
CA LYS A 49 -5.57 -3.09 8.99
C LYS A 49 -4.79 -4.30 9.49
N MET A 50 -4.44 -5.25 8.63
CA MET A 50 -3.71 -6.45 9.05
C MET A 50 -2.28 -6.15 9.57
N ILE A 51 -1.52 -5.27 8.91
CA ILE A 51 -0.17 -4.90 9.38
C ILE A 51 -0.26 -4.16 10.73
N CYS A 52 -1.17 -3.19 10.86
CA CYS A 52 -1.28 -2.37 12.05
C CYS A 52 -1.98 -3.06 13.23
N GLU A 53 -2.92 -3.98 12.99
CA GLU A 53 -3.55 -4.78 14.06
C GLU A 53 -2.58 -5.77 14.69
N LYS A 54 -1.64 -6.32 13.91
CA LYS A 54 -0.57 -7.16 14.45
C LYS A 54 0.34 -6.35 15.37
N ASN A 55 0.60 -5.08 15.02
CA ASN A 55 1.47 -4.16 15.75
C ASN A 55 2.79 -4.81 16.20
N ASP A 56 3.36 -5.66 15.33
CA ASP A 56 4.52 -6.48 15.65
C ASP A 56 5.77 -5.92 14.98
N GLN A 57 6.73 -5.49 15.81
CA GLN A 57 8.02 -5.01 15.36
C GLN A 57 8.85 -6.11 14.66
N THR A 58 8.58 -7.37 14.95
CA THR A 58 9.22 -8.51 14.26
C THR A 58 8.66 -8.65 12.86
N LEU A 59 7.34 -8.55 12.68
CA LEU A 59 6.72 -8.46 11.35
C LEU A 59 7.33 -7.32 10.52
N TYR A 60 7.47 -6.12 11.09
CA TYR A 60 8.01 -4.98 10.34
C TYR A 60 9.47 -5.19 9.91
N ARG A 61 10.30 -5.78 10.77
CA ARG A 61 11.69 -6.12 10.43
C ARG A 61 11.78 -7.22 9.38
N ASP A 62 10.92 -8.21 9.46
CA ASP A 62 10.87 -9.31 8.49
C ASP A 62 10.43 -8.78 7.11
N ILE A 63 9.42 -7.89 7.05
CA ILE A 63 9.02 -7.17 5.83
C ILE A 63 10.20 -6.35 5.28
N GLU A 64 10.90 -5.59 6.14
CA GLU A 64 12.08 -4.82 5.71
C GLU A 64 13.18 -5.71 5.12
N SER A 65 13.36 -6.92 5.64
CA SER A 65 14.35 -7.86 5.11
C SER A 65 14.04 -8.27 3.67
N CYS A 66 12.77 -8.52 3.34
CA CYS A 66 12.32 -8.80 1.98
C CYS A 66 12.43 -7.55 1.10
N PHE A 67 12.06 -6.38 1.62
CA PHE A 67 12.18 -5.10 0.92
C PHE A 67 13.63 -4.81 0.49
N ARG A 68 14.61 -5.13 1.31
CA ARG A 68 16.03 -4.96 0.95
C ARG A 68 16.45 -5.80 -0.27
N MET A 69 15.71 -6.86 -0.59
CA MET A 69 15.94 -7.71 -1.76
C MET A 69 15.28 -7.18 -3.05
N GLU A 70 14.41 -6.16 -2.94
CA GLU A 70 13.77 -5.53 -4.10
C GLU A 70 14.78 -4.91 -5.07
N SER A 71 14.33 -4.54 -6.28
CA SER A 71 15.20 -3.82 -7.21
C SER A 71 15.63 -2.48 -6.61
N LYS A 72 16.82 -1.98 -6.97
CA LYS A 72 17.31 -0.69 -6.47
C LYS A 72 16.32 0.45 -6.77
N ALA A 73 15.71 0.43 -7.96
CA ALA A 73 14.73 1.44 -8.35
C ALA A 73 13.52 1.49 -7.42
N ILE A 74 12.97 0.32 -7.04
CA ILE A 74 11.85 0.23 -6.10
C ILE A 74 12.26 0.69 -4.71
N ARG A 75 13.44 0.26 -4.25
CA ARG A 75 13.92 0.67 -2.93
C ARG A 75 14.13 2.17 -2.83
N ASP A 76 14.81 2.76 -3.81
CA ASP A 76 15.07 4.20 -3.85
C ASP A 76 13.75 4.99 -3.84
N ALA A 77 12.79 4.65 -4.70
CA ALA A 77 11.49 5.32 -4.76
C ALA A 77 10.71 5.20 -3.44
N THR A 78 10.72 4.01 -2.83
CA THR A 78 10.05 3.76 -1.54
C THR A 78 10.72 4.58 -0.43
N GLU A 79 12.05 4.57 -0.34
CA GLU A 79 12.80 5.33 0.65
C GLU A 79 12.59 6.84 0.50
N ASP A 80 12.54 7.34 -0.74
CA ASP A 80 12.30 8.74 -1.03
C ASP A 80 10.87 9.16 -0.61
N CYS A 81 9.85 8.37 -0.96
CA CYS A 81 8.48 8.64 -0.49
C CYS A 81 8.31 8.50 1.01
N ILE A 82 9.03 7.58 1.66
CA ILE A 82 9.05 7.49 3.13
C ILE A 82 9.68 8.75 3.75
N LYS A 83 10.78 9.27 3.17
CA LYS A 83 11.40 10.51 3.66
C LYS A 83 10.50 11.71 3.44
N GLU A 84 9.72 11.74 2.37
CA GLU A 84 8.75 12.79 2.11
C GLU A 84 7.59 12.75 3.12
N ALA A 85 7.00 11.56 3.33
CA ALA A 85 5.90 11.38 4.27
C ALA A 85 6.34 11.59 5.73
N LEU A 86 7.52 11.08 6.09
CA LEU A 86 8.06 11.11 7.45
C LEU A 86 9.59 11.35 7.42
N PRO A 87 10.05 12.61 7.36
CA PRO A 87 11.48 12.93 7.27
C PRO A 87 12.33 12.36 8.41
N SER A 88 11.76 12.23 9.61
CA SER A 88 12.43 11.67 10.78
C SER A 88 12.69 10.17 10.73
N SER A 89 12.12 9.46 9.76
CA SER A 89 12.36 8.02 9.54
C SER A 89 13.67 7.72 8.81
N GLU A 90 14.27 8.73 8.19
CA GLU A 90 15.43 8.61 7.30
C GLU A 90 15.23 7.63 6.12
N GLY A 91 13.97 7.35 5.73
CA GLY A 91 13.65 6.38 4.67
C GLY A 91 13.43 4.96 5.18
N THR A 92 13.52 4.71 6.49
CA THR A 92 13.44 3.36 7.04
C THR A 92 12.00 2.86 7.11
N LEU A 93 11.74 1.71 6.48
CA LEU A 93 10.41 1.09 6.44
C LEU A 93 9.85 0.77 7.83
N VAL A 94 10.66 0.26 8.76
CA VAL A 94 10.22 -0.04 10.14
C VAL A 94 9.78 1.22 10.88
N SER A 95 10.57 2.29 10.80
CA SER A 95 10.25 3.57 11.44
C SER A 95 8.97 4.17 10.86
N TYR A 96 8.82 4.08 9.54
CA TYR A 96 7.63 4.51 8.83
C TYR A 96 6.39 3.72 9.25
N LEU A 97 6.39 2.39 9.15
CA LEU A 97 5.23 1.55 9.52
C LEU A 97 4.83 1.76 10.99
N THR A 98 5.81 1.92 11.88
CA THR A 98 5.55 2.19 13.31
C THR A 98 4.82 3.51 13.54
N ALA A 99 5.14 4.54 12.76
CA ALA A 99 4.50 5.85 12.84
C ALA A 99 3.16 5.87 12.07
N ALA A 100 3.13 5.34 10.86
CA ALA A 100 1.96 5.33 9.99
C ALA A 100 0.80 4.50 10.55
N CYS A 101 1.09 3.42 11.29
CA CYS A 101 0.05 2.69 12.03
C CYS A 101 -0.59 3.49 13.18
N LYS A 102 0.00 4.61 13.59
CA LYS A 102 -0.57 5.55 14.59
C LYS A 102 -1.18 6.80 13.94
N ASP A 103 -0.65 7.18 12.78
CA ASP A 103 -1.08 8.33 12.01
C ASP A 103 -1.33 7.92 10.57
N LYS A 104 -2.61 7.67 10.26
CA LYS A 104 -3.05 7.23 8.93
C LYS A 104 -2.64 8.22 7.82
N SER A 105 -2.50 9.51 8.12
CA SER A 105 -2.13 10.51 7.11
C SER A 105 -0.73 10.28 6.52
N LEU A 106 0.13 9.53 7.23
CA LEU A 106 1.44 9.14 6.70
C LEU A 106 1.32 8.10 5.58
N PHE A 107 0.33 7.21 5.64
CA PHE A 107 0.01 6.33 4.51
C PHE A 107 -0.42 7.15 3.32
N GLU A 108 -1.40 8.03 3.48
CA GLU A 108 -1.93 8.88 2.40
C GLU A 108 -0.82 9.67 1.69
N LYS A 109 0.10 10.30 2.43
CA LYS A 109 1.25 11.01 1.85
C LYS A 109 2.20 10.11 1.07
N TYR A 110 2.45 8.90 1.58
CA TYR A 110 3.25 7.93 0.85
C TYR A 110 2.54 7.52 -0.45
N GLU A 111 1.22 7.28 -0.42
CA GLU A 111 0.44 6.89 -1.60
C GLU A 111 0.50 7.99 -2.66
N GLU A 112 0.30 9.24 -2.24
CA GLU A 112 0.40 10.41 -3.12
C GLU A 112 1.77 10.48 -3.80
N CYS A 113 2.86 10.42 -3.03
CA CYS A 113 4.21 10.43 -3.59
C CYS A 113 4.46 9.25 -4.55
N PHE A 114 4.10 8.04 -4.14
CA PHE A 114 4.42 6.85 -4.92
C PHE A 114 3.57 6.76 -6.20
N SER A 115 2.36 7.33 -6.21
CA SER A 115 1.52 7.42 -7.40
C SER A 115 2.20 8.16 -8.56
N GLU A 116 3.10 9.12 -8.27
CA GLU A 116 3.88 9.82 -9.29
C GLU A 116 4.86 8.87 -10.00
N TYR A 117 5.46 7.93 -9.26
CA TYR A 117 6.30 6.89 -9.80
C TYR A 117 5.49 5.87 -10.60
N GLU A 118 4.29 5.50 -10.15
CA GLU A 118 3.41 4.58 -10.89
C GLU A 118 2.90 5.16 -12.21
N ALA A 119 2.63 6.47 -12.24
CA ALA A 119 2.26 7.20 -13.45
C ALA A 119 3.40 7.23 -14.48
N ASN A 120 4.66 7.04 -14.05
CA ASN A 120 5.81 6.97 -14.93
C ASN A 120 5.91 5.61 -15.64
N ALA A 121 5.63 5.59 -16.94
CA ALA A 121 5.65 4.36 -17.75
C ALA A 121 7.01 3.64 -17.80
N ALA A 122 8.13 4.35 -17.61
CA ALA A 122 9.46 3.74 -17.54
C ALA A 122 9.68 3.07 -16.18
N PHE A 123 9.28 3.71 -15.10
CA PHE A 123 9.34 3.13 -13.76
C PHE A 123 8.40 1.93 -13.61
N LYS A 124 7.19 1.99 -14.18
CA LYS A 124 6.23 0.90 -14.18
C LYS A 124 6.78 -0.42 -14.74
N LYS A 125 7.71 -0.36 -15.70
CA LYS A 125 8.40 -1.54 -16.25
C LYS A 125 9.43 -2.15 -15.28
N LEU A 126 9.87 -1.38 -14.29
CA LEU A 126 10.81 -1.80 -13.24
C LEU A 126 10.09 -2.36 -12.01
N MET A 127 8.76 -2.20 -11.94
CA MET A 127 7.89 -2.79 -10.93
C MET A 127 7.60 -4.26 -11.25
N GLU A 128 8.63 -5.06 -11.52
CA GLU A 128 8.51 -6.51 -11.54
C GLU A 128 9.23 -7.08 -10.31
N ILE A 129 8.48 -7.73 -9.42
CA ILE A 129 9.05 -8.41 -8.26
C ILE A 129 9.71 -9.69 -8.76
N LEU A 130 10.97 -9.85 -8.40
CA LEU A 130 11.71 -11.07 -8.69
C LEU A 130 11.11 -12.23 -7.87
N PRO A 131 10.98 -13.45 -8.44
CA PRO A 131 10.50 -14.62 -7.72
C PRO A 131 11.09 -14.87 -6.31
N PRO A 132 12.41 -14.69 -6.05
CA PRO A 132 12.95 -14.84 -4.71
C PRO A 132 12.43 -13.81 -3.69
N VAL A 133 12.10 -12.60 -4.14
CA VAL A 133 11.57 -11.54 -3.26
C VAL A 133 10.12 -11.86 -2.90
N MET A 134 9.34 -12.33 -3.87
CA MET A 134 7.98 -12.82 -3.64
C MET A 134 7.94 -13.99 -2.64
N ALA A 135 8.84 -14.97 -2.79
CA ALA A 135 8.95 -16.09 -1.85
C ALA A 135 9.27 -15.61 -0.43
N CYS A 136 10.11 -14.58 -0.28
CA CYS A 136 10.40 -13.97 1.02
C CYS A 136 9.12 -13.42 1.66
N TYR A 137 8.33 -12.62 0.94
CA TYR A 137 7.09 -12.05 1.50
C TYR A 137 6.06 -13.13 1.84
N ASP A 138 5.92 -14.16 1.01
CA ASP A 138 5.05 -15.31 1.30
C ASP A 138 5.45 -16.01 2.61
N GLU A 139 6.75 -16.22 2.83
CA GLU A 139 7.26 -16.83 4.05
C GLU A 139 7.01 -15.94 5.28
N VAL A 140 7.24 -14.63 5.15
CA VAL A 140 6.98 -13.65 6.22
C VAL A 140 5.49 -13.62 6.57
N PHE A 141 4.59 -13.50 5.58
CA PHE A 141 3.16 -13.42 5.85
C PHE A 141 2.60 -14.73 6.44
N LYS A 142 3.11 -15.90 6.05
CA LYS A 142 2.79 -17.17 6.71
C LYS A 142 3.32 -17.21 8.15
N LYS A 143 4.58 -16.80 8.37
CA LYS A 143 5.20 -16.78 9.71
C LYS A 143 4.41 -15.93 10.71
N HIS A 144 3.73 -14.89 10.22
CA HIS A 144 2.99 -13.92 11.04
C HIS A 144 1.47 -14.13 11.02
N ASP A 145 0.98 -15.30 10.62
CA ASP A 145 -0.44 -15.65 10.51
C ASP A 145 -1.26 -14.60 9.74
N MET A 146 -0.77 -14.24 8.54
CA MET A 146 -1.40 -13.31 7.59
C MET A 146 -1.94 -14.04 6.35
N GLU A 147 -2.33 -15.30 6.47
CA GLU A 147 -2.94 -16.08 5.37
C GLU A 147 -4.18 -15.43 4.74
N PRO A 148 -5.06 -14.72 5.48
CA PRO A 148 -6.16 -13.98 4.86
C PRO A 148 -5.67 -12.93 3.87
N PHE A 149 -4.52 -12.30 4.15
CA PHE A 149 -3.87 -11.38 3.23
C PHE A 149 -3.36 -12.08 1.98
N LEU A 150 -2.68 -13.22 2.15
CA LEU A 150 -2.21 -14.02 1.01
C LEU A 150 -3.35 -14.50 0.13
N SER A 151 -4.49 -14.86 0.72
CA SER A 151 -5.70 -15.22 -0.02
C SER A 151 -6.27 -14.02 -0.78
N TYR A 152 -6.33 -12.85 -0.14
CA TYR A 152 -6.78 -11.61 -0.79
C TYR A 152 -5.91 -11.26 -2.00
N ILE A 153 -4.59 -11.32 -1.82
CA ILE A 153 -3.62 -11.08 -2.90
C ILE A 153 -3.83 -12.08 -4.04
N ASN A 154 -3.89 -13.38 -3.73
CA ASN A 154 -4.05 -14.39 -4.78
C ASN A 154 -5.35 -14.20 -5.57
N MET A 155 -6.45 -13.82 -4.92
CA MET A 155 -7.73 -13.54 -5.57
C MET A 155 -7.69 -12.29 -6.47
N THR A 156 -7.05 -11.20 -6.05
CA THR A 156 -6.94 -9.97 -6.85
C THR A 156 -5.92 -10.08 -7.98
N SER A 157 -4.96 -10.99 -7.85
CA SER A 157 -3.91 -11.26 -8.84
C SER A 157 -4.36 -12.16 -10.00
N ALA A 158 -5.53 -12.82 -9.85
CA ALA A 158 -6.12 -13.73 -10.83
C ALA A 158 -7.24 -13.09 -11.68
N ALA A 159 -7.62 -11.84 -11.38
CA ALA A 159 -8.60 -11.04 -12.11
C ALA A 159 -7.92 -10.15 -13.16
#